data_AF-A0A7V4S264-F1
#
_entry.id   AF-A0A7V4S264-F1
#
_cell.length_a   1.000
_cell.length_b   1.000
_cell.length_c   1.000
_cell.angle_alpha   90.00
_cell.angle_beta   90.00
_cell.angle_gamma   90.00
#
_symmetry.space_group_name_H-M   'P 1'
#
loop_
_entity.id
_entity.type
_entity.pdbx_description
1 polymer ?
#
loop_
_entity_poly.entity_id
_entity_poly.type
_entity_poly.pdbx_seq_one_letter_code
_entity_poly.pdbx_strand_id
1 'polypeptide(L)'
;SEAIRDLIREILIKKEWFEGKEIAGAIVLVYDHHKRELVNKLLSIQHDYGNLIVATQHIHLNHNNCLEVITVRGKPKEIEQLAFTIKSAKGVKHTQLVATTTGKEIV
;
A
#
# COMPACT_ATOMS: atom_id res chain seq x y z
N SER A 1 -18.11 23.81 -10.32
CA SER A 1 -18.69 22.61 -9.67
C SER A 1 -17.55 21.82 -9.06
N GLU A 2 -17.57 21.56 -7.76
CA GLU A 2 -16.50 20.82 -7.05
C GLU A 2 -16.45 19.34 -7.47
N ALA A 3 -17.61 18.68 -7.56
CA ALA A 3 -17.69 17.28 -7.97
C ALA A 3 -17.05 16.98 -9.33
N ILE A 4 -17.18 17.89 -10.30
CA ILE A 4 -16.52 17.73 -11.62
C ILE A 4 -14.99 17.87 -11.48
N ARG A 5 -14.52 18.79 -10.63
CA ARG A 5 -13.09 18.97 -10.37
C ARG A 5 -12.49 17.74 -9.70
N ASP A 6 -13.19 17.17 -8.73
CA ASP A 6 -12.72 15.96 -8.03
C ASP A 6 -12.67 14.76 -8.97
N LEU A 7 -13.67 14.60 -9.84
CA LEU A 7 -13.64 13.58 -10.89
C LEU A 7 -12.44 13.75 -11.85
N ILE A 8 -12.14 14.99 -12.27
CA ILE A 8 -10.97 15.28 -13.10
C ILE A 8 -9.67 14.88 -12.38
N ARG A 9 -9.54 15.21 -11.09
CA ARG A 9 -8.36 14.82 -10.29
C ARG A 9 -8.22 13.31 -10.19
N GLU A 10 -9.30 12.57 -9.94
CA GLU A 10 -9.24 11.11 -9.92
C GLU A 10 -8.76 10.52 -11.25
N ILE A 11 -9.20 11.09 -12.38
CA ILE A 11 -8.74 10.67 -13.71
C ILE A 11 -7.25 10.96 -13.89
N LEU A 12 -6.77 12.12 -13.46
CA LEU A 12 -5.34 12.49 -13.52
C LEU A 12 -4.47 11.58 -12.65
N ILE A 13 -4.91 11.26 -11.42
CA ILE A 13 -4.22 10.31 -10.54
C ILE A 13 -4.12 8.93 -11.22
N LYS A 14 -5.22 8.44 -11.79
CA LYS A 14 -5.21 7.17 -12.55
C LYS A 14 -4.23 7.23 -13.72
N LYS A 15 -4.18 8.36 -14.42
CA LYS A 15 -3.25 8.57 -15.54
C LYS A 15 -1.79 8.51 -15.09
N GLU A 16 -1.41 9.18 -13.99
CA GLU A 16 -0.04 9.10 -13.44
C GLU A 16 0.38 7.65 -13.16
N TRP A 17 -0.54 6.87 -12.58
CA TRP A 17 -0.33 5.43 -12.35
C TRP A 17 -0.11 4.70 -13.68
N PHE A 18 -1.01 4.86 -14.66
CA PHE A 18 -0.90 4.17 -15.96
C PHE A 18 0.37 4.57 -16.74
N GLU A 19 0.81 5.82 -16.64
CA GLU A 19 2.03 6.32 -17.27
C GLU A 19 3.31 5.86 -16.56
N GLY A 20 3.20 5.17 -15.43
CA GLY A 20 4.35 4.65 -14.68
C GLY A 20 5.15 5.74 -13.96
N LYS A 21 4.55 6.91 -13.73
CA LYS A 21 5.18 8.01 -12.99
C LYS A 21 5.31 7.67 -11.50
N GLU A 22 6.20 8.37 -10.81
CA GLU A 22 6.33 8.20 -9.36
C GLU A 22 5.02 8.59 -8.65
N ILE A 23 4.46 7.64 -7.92
CA ILE A 23 3.20 7.78 -7.17
C ILE A 23 3.45 7.60 -5.67
N ALA A 24 2.45 7.98 -4.87
CA ALA A 24 2.38 7.66 -3.45
C ALA A 24 1.20 6.74 -3.16
N GLY A 25 1.15 6.13 -1.98
CA GLY A 25 0.00 5.30 -1.62
C GLY A 25 0.10 4.71 -0.22
N ALA A 26 -0.88 3.87 0.09
CA ALA A 26 -0.91 3.06 1.30
C ALA A 26 -1.36 1.63 0.97
N ILE A 27 -0.64 0.65 1.52
CA ILE A 27 -1.06 -0.75 1.54
C ILE A 27 -1.66 -1.01 2.92
N VAL A 28 -2.96 -1.23 2.98
CA VAL A 28 -3.67 -1.58 4.21
C VAL A 28 -3.82 -3.09 4.24
N LEU A 29 -3.39 -3.74 5.32
CA LEU A 29 -3.54 -5.18 5.49
C LEU A 29 -4.06 -5.53 6.88
N VAL A 30 -4.78 -6.65 6.95
CA VAL A 30 -5.20 -7.28 8.22
C VAL A 30 -4.68 -8.70 8.25
N TYR A 31 -4.06 -9.09 9.35
CA TYR A 31 -3.48 -10.43 9.50
C TYR A 31 -3.57 -10.94 10.94
N ASP A 32 -3.40 -12.25 11.09
CA ASP A 32 -3.37 -12.92 12.39
C ASP A 32 -1.93 -13.08 12.88
N HIS A 33 -1.53 -12.33 13.91
CA HIS A 33 -0.14 -12.32 14.38
C HIS A 33 0.26 -13.58 15.17
N HIS A 34 -0.69 -14.45 15.55
CA HIS A 34 -0.40 -15.76 16.11
C HIS A 34 -0.06 -16.80 15.04
N LYS A 35 -0.24 -16.49 13.75
CA LYS A 35 0.21 -17.37 12.66
C LYS A 35 1.73 -17.41 12.64
N ARG A 36 2.28 -18.59 12.99
CA ARG A 36 3.71 -18.86 13.00
C ARG A 36 4.38 -18.41 11.70
N GLU A 37 5.54 -17.76 11.82
CA GLU A 37 6.34 -17.18 10.74
C GLU A 37 5.72 -16.02 9.95
N LEU A 38 4.43 -15.68 10.13
CA LEU A 38 3.81 -14.64 9.31
C LEU A 38 4.43 -13.27 9.54
N VAL A 39 4.60 -12.88 10.81
CA VAL A 39 5.19 -11.58 11.18
C VAL A 39 6.61 -11.45 10.60
N ASN A 40 7.45 -12.47 10.79
CA ASN A 40 8.81 -12.47 10.26
C ASN A 40 8.82 -12.43 8.72
N LYS A 41 7.90 -13.14 8.07
CA LYS A 41 7.77 -13.12 6.61
C LYS A 41 7.35 -11.74 6.10
N LEU A 42 6.38 -11.09 6.74
CA LEU A 42 5.94 -9.74 6.40
C LEU A 42 7.08 -8.73 6.60
N LEU A 43 7.82 -8.83 7.71
CA LEU A 43 9.01 -8.00 7.95
C LEU A 43 10.07 -8.21 6.86
N SER A 44 10.39 -9.46 6.50
CA SER A 44 11.35 -9.74 5.42
C SER A 44 10.91 -9.12 4.09
N ILE A 45 9.64 -9.28 3.71
CA ILE A 45 9.08 -8.66 2.49
C ILE A 45 9.23 -7.14 2.58
N GLN A 46 8.88 -6.50 3.70
CA GLN A 46 9.01 -5.05 3.84
C GLN A 46 10.47 -4.59 3.76
N HIS A 47 11.42 -5.35 4.31
CA HIS A 47 12.84 -5.05 4.20
C HIS A 47 13.36 -5.15 2.76
N ASP A 48 12.92 -6.16 1.99
CA ASP A 48 13.30 -6.34 0.58
C ASP A 48 12.80 -5.18 -0.31
N TYR A 49 11.68 -4.55 0.06
CA TYR A 49 11.09 -3.40 -0.64
C TYR A 49 11.27 -2.08 0.13
N GLY A 50 12.27 -2.00 1.03
CA GLY A 50 12.46 -0.84 1.91
C GLY A 50 12.70 0.48 1.17
N ASN A 51 13.13 0.44 -0.08
CA ASN A 51 13.26 1.62 -0.94
C ASN A 51 11.92 2.25 -1.35
N LEU A 52 10.81 1.48 -1.31
CA LEU A 52 9.47 1.95 -1.63
C LEU A 52 8.69 2.37 -0.38
N ILE A 53 9.05 1.86 0.80
CA ILE A 53 8.31 2.05 2.05
C ILE A 53 8.80 3.31 2.75
N VAL A 54 7.90 4.26 2.97
CA VAL A 54 8.17 5.50 3.70
C VAL A 54 8.03 5.28 5.20
N ALA A 55 6.96 4.59 5.60
CA ALA A 55 6.65 4.30 6.99
C ALA A 55 5.62 3.16 7.07
N THR A 56 5.58 2.51 8.22
CA THR A 56 4.57 1.49 8.53
C THR A 56 3.97 1.77 9.90
N GLN A 57 2.64 1.69 10.00
CA GLN A 57 1.90 1.79 11.25
C GLN A 57 1.22 0.46 11.55
N HIS A 58 1.40 -0.05 12.77
CA HIS A 58 0.81 -1.30 13.24
C HIS A 58 -0.18 -1.05 14.37
N ILE A 59 -1.37 -1.66 14.29
CA ILE A 59 -2.46 -1.49 15.22
C ILE A 59 -2.97 -2.87 15.64
N HIS A 60 -3.00 -3.12 16.96
CA HIS A 60 -3.65 -4.31 17.50
C HIS A 60 -5.18 -4.09 17.51
N LEU A 61 -5.91 -4.81 16.67
CA LEU A 61 -7.37 -4.76 16.62
C LEU A 61 -8.01 -5.58 17.75
N ASN A 62 -7.39 -6.71 18.08
CA ASN A 62 -7.76 -7.59 19.19
C ASN A 62 -6.62 -8.58 19.46
N HIS A 63 -6.87 -9.58 20.31
CA HIS A 63 -5.88 -10.58 20.71
C HIS A 63 -5.21 -11.31 19.52
N ASN A 64 -5.90 -11.53 18.40
CA ASN A 64 -5.33 -12.27 17.28
C ASN A 64 -5.00 -11.38 16.07
N ASN A 65 -5.72 -10.29 15.88
CA ASN A 65 -5.70 -9.53 14.63
C ASN A 65 -4.93 -8.23 14.76
N CYS A 66 -4.10 -7.97 13.75
CA CYS A 66 -3.43 -6.70 13.56
C CYS A 66 -3.90 -6.06 12.26
N LEU A 67 -4.04 -4.75 12.27
CA LEU A 67 -4.15 -3.92 11.09
C LEU A 67 -2.81 -3.20 10.91
N GLU A 68 -2.30 -3.21 9.69
CA GLU A 68 -1.06 -2.55 9.34
C GLU A 68 -1.31 -1.66 8.12
N VAL A 69 -0.74 -0.46 8.16
CA VAL A 69 -0.79 0.53 7.07
C VAL A 69 0.62 0.84 6.66
N ILE A 70 1.00 0.48 5.44
CA ILE A 70 2.33 0.69 4.87
C ILE A 70 2.24 1.84 3.88
N THR A 71 2.78 3.01 4.24
CA THR A 71 2.88 4.17 3.34
C THR A 71 4.01 3.93 2.35
N VAL A 72 3.72 4.08 1.06
CA VAL A 72 4.65 3.80 -0.03
C VAL A 72 4.82 4.99 -0.97
N ARG A 73 5.99 5.09 -1.60
CA ARG A 73 6.30 6.03 -2.69
C ARG A 73 7.28 5.40 -3.66
N GLY A 74 7.00 5.46 -4.95
CA GLY A 74 7.85 4.85 -5.98
C GLY A 74 7.12 4.58 -7.28
N LYS A 75 7.66 3.68 -8.10
CA LYS A 75 7.04 3.33 -9.38
C LYS A 75 5.80 2.45 -9.15
N PRO A 76 4.72 2.62 -9.94
CA PRO A 76 3.48 1.92 -9.67
C PRO A 76 3.60 0.40 -9.76
N LYS A 77 4.33 -0.11 -10.76
CA LYS A 77 4.58 -1.56 -10.92
C LYS A 77 5.31 -2.18 -9.73
N GLU A 78 6.25 -1.46 -9.13
CA GLU A 78 7.01 -1.96 -7.98
C GLU A 78 6.14 -1.98 -6.71
N ILE A 79 5.30 -0.96 -6.54
CA ILE A 79 4.30 -0.89 -5.45
C ILE A 79 3.23 -1.99 -5.60
N GLU A 80 2.74 -2.22 -6.82
CA GLU A 80 1.81 -3.31 -7.12
C GLU A 80 2.43 -4.68 -6.80
N GLN A 81 3.70 -4.87 -7.13
CA GLN A 81 4.43 -6.10 -6.84
C GLN A 81 4.61 -6.30 -5.33
N LEU A 82 4.92 -5.25 -4.57
CA LEU A 82 4.95 -5.31 -3.11
C LEU A 82 3.58 -5.70 -2.54
N ALA A 83 2.51 -5.02 -2.96
CA ALA A 83 1.15 -5.29 -2.49
C ALA A 83 0.71 -6.72 -2.83
N PHE A 84 1.04 -7.22 -4.02
CA PHE A 84 0.77 -8.60 -4.43
C PHE A 84 1.57 -9.61 -3.59
N THR A 85 2.84 -9.32 -3.32
CA THR A 85 3.71 -10.20 -2.51
C THR A 85 3.17 -10.31 -1.08
N ILE A 86 2.76 -9.19 -0.47
CA ILE A 86 2.10 -9.16 0.85
C ILE A 86 0.80 -9.98 0.82
N LYS A 87 -0.07 -9.72 -0.16
CA LYS A 87 -1.35 -10.43 -0.32
C LYS A 87 -1.17 -11.95 -0.44
N SER A 88 -0.08 -12.40 -1.05
CA SER A 88 0.24 -13.81 -1.24
C SER A 88 0.77 -14.52 0.02
N ALA A 89 1.10 -13.76 1.08
CA ALA A 89 1.58 -14.33 2.33
C ALA A 89 0.46 -15.05 3.09
N LYS A 90 0.58 -16.38 3.23
CA LYS A 90 -0.38 -17.22 3.95
C LYS A 90 -0.61 -16.71 5.37
N GLY A 91 -1.85 -16.32 5.67
CA GLY A 91 -2.26 -15.81 6.97
C GLY A 91 -2.62 -14.32 6.97
N VAL A 92 -2.31 -13.60 5.88
CA VAL A 92 -2.95 -12.32 5.57
C VAL A 92 -4.42 -12.56 5.24
N LYS A 93 -5.30 -11.84 5.91
CA LYS A 93 -6.77 -11.96 5.79
C LYS A 93 -7.33 -10.97 4.76
N HIS A 94 -6.74 -9.79 4.70
CA HIS A 94 -7.15 -8.73 3.79
C HIS A 94 -5.95 -7.88 3.39
N THR A 95 -5.96 -7.37 2.16
CA THR A 95 -5.00 -6.41 1.65
C THR A 95 -5.69 -5.51 0.64
N GLN A 96 -5.48 -4.20 0.76
CA GLN A 96 -5.93 -3.19 -0.19
C GLN A 96 -4.79 -2.22 -0.47
N LEU A 97 -4.49 -2.00 -1.75
CA LEU A 97 -3.65 -0.89 -2.19
C LEU A 97 -4.54 0.31 -2.48
N VAL A 98 -4.25 1.44 -1.84
CA VAL A 98 -4.79 2.75 -2.17
C VAL A 98 -3.64 3.55 -2.76
N ALA A 99 -3.63 3.71 -4.08
CA ALA A 99 -2.65 4.57 -4.75
C ALA A 99 -3.19 5.98 -4.91
N THR A 100 -2.28 6.95 -4.92
CA THR A 100 -2.57 8.36 -5.09
C THR A 100 -1.39 9.07 -5.77
N THR A 101 -1.49 10.37 -5.97
CA THR A 101 -0.43 11.20 -6.53
C THR A 101 0.62 11.58 -5.47
N THR A 102 1.82 11.95 -5.92
CA THR A 102 2.78 12.71 -5.10
C THR A 102 2.40 14.20 -4.98
N GLY A 103 1.36 14.64 -5.70
CA GLY A 103 0.89 16.03 -5.76
C GLY A 103 1.70 16.91 -6.72
N LYS A 104 2.71 16.37 -7.41
CA LYS A 104 3.60 17.16 -8.29
C LYS A 104 2.91 17.68 -9.56
N GLU A 105 1.97 16.92 -10.12
CA GLU A 105 1.31 17.26 -11.40
C GLU A 105 -0.19 17.60 -11.25
N ILE A 106 -0.69 17.71 -10.01
CA ILE A 106 -2.10 18.00 -9.73
C ILE A 106 -2.24 19.39 -9.09
N VAL A 107 -3.13 20.22 -9.64
CA VAL A 107 -3.48 21.58 -9.16
C VAL A 107 -4.93 21.60 -8.64
#